data_AF-A0A401NKC4-F1
#
_entry.id   AF-A0A401NKC4-F1
#
_cell.length_a   1.000
_cell.length_b   1.000
_cell.length_c   1.000
_cell.angle_alpha   90.00
_cell.angle_beta   90.00
_cell.angle_gamma   90.00
#
_symmetry.space_group_name_H-M   'P 1'
#
loop_
_entity.id
_entity.type
_entity.pdbx_description
1 polymer ?
#
loop_
_entity_poly.entity_id
_entity_poly.type
_entity_poly.pdbx_seq_one_letter_code
_entity_poly.pdbx_strand_id
1 'polypeptide(L)'
;MAYLFPMYDSPLMGSKHVGNFDPVVAKTGLPPGLWIKHLLLWWWAVLDSSEPEIHEKQHCLDNQEDQAQKMMLEYQARKEGEERLRRQKEDKDVQMKGIISRLMAVEDELKKDHSEMQAAVDSKQKIIEAQEKRIVSLDAANARLMRALSQLKERYSMLSRNGISPTNPTKLQITEDGEFRNNSNC
;
A
#
# COMPACT_ATOMS: atom_id res chain seq x y z
N MET A 1 -28.60 27.99 23.21
CA MET A 1 -27.91 27.09 24.17
C MET A 1 -26.76 27.87 24.76
N ALA A 2 -27.02 28.58 25.86
CA ALA A 2 -26.07 29.40 26.58
C ALA A 2 -25.51 28.58 27.75
N TYR A 3 -24.18 28.47 27.84
CA TYR A 3 -23.45 28.07 29.05
C TYR A 3 -22.15 28.89 29.05
N LEU A 4 -22.21 30.08 29.64
CA LEU A 4 -21.70 30.40 30.98
C LEU A 4 -20.20 30.12 31.13
N PHE A 5 -19.40 31.14 30.79
CA PHE A 5 -18.10 31.36 31.40
C PHE A 5 -18.30 31.51 32.91
N PRO A 6 -17.56 30.80 33.78
CA PRO A 6 -17.50 31.17 35.18
C PRO A 6 -16.77 32.51 35.23
N MET A 7 -17.52 33.56 35.57
CA MET A 7 -16.91 34.78 36.08
C MET A 7 -16.03 34.40 37.28
N TYR A 8 -14.86 35.04 37.31
CA TYR A 8 -13.94 35.04 38.44
C TYR A 8 -14.69 35.22 39.77
N ASP A 9 -14.87 34.14 40.52
CA ASP A 9 -15.03 34.21 41.97
C ASP A 9 -13.62 34.36 42.55
N SER A 10 -13.18 35.61 42.67
CA SER A 10 -12.03 35.95 43.51
C SER A 10 -12.54 36.25 44.91
N PRO A 11 -12.09 35.50 45.94
CA PRO A 11 -12.50 35.73 47.31
C PRO A 11 -12.04 37.13 47.73
N LEU A 12 -13.01 37.91 48.20
CA LEU A 12 -12.88 39.08 49.08
C LEU A 12 -11.46 39.27 49.62
N MET A 13 -10.60 39.94 48.85
CA MET A 13 -9.36 40.51 49.36
C MET A 13 -9.80 41.61 50.31
N GLY A 14 -9.67 41.31 51.60
CA GLY A 14 -10.02 42.21 52.69
C GLY A 14 -9.38 43.57 52.44
N SER A 15 -10.22 44.54 52.09
CA SER A 15 -9.87 45.95 52.07
C SER A 15 -9.49 46.35 53.48
N LYS A 16 -8.20 46.22 53.81
CA LYS A 16 -7.61 46.99 54.90
C LYS A 16 -7.58 48.42 54.40
N HIS A 17 -8.64 49.14 54.75
CA HIS A 17 -8.69 50.60 54.70
C HIS A 17 -7.39 51.14 55.31
N VAL A 18 -6.42 51.51 54.48
CA VAL A 18 -5.45 52.54 54.86
C VAL A 18 -6.32 53.78 54.99
N GLY A 19 -6.57 54.18 56.23
CA GLY A 19 -7.48 55.27 56.55
C GLY A 19 -7.19 56.46 55.64
N ASN A 20 -8.24 56.99 55.00
CA ASN A 20 -8.17 58.23 54.24
C ASN A 20 -7.48 59.27 55.13
N PHE A 21 -6.28 59.69 54.76
CA PHE A 21 -5.67 60.85 55.40
C PHE A 21 -6.38 62.07 54.82
N ASP A 22 -7.47 62.50 55.48
CA ASP A 22 -8.13 63.76 55.16
C ASP A 22 -7.16 64.90 55.48
N PRO A 23 -6.59 65.60 54.47
CA PRO A 23 -5.60 66.64 54.72
C PRO A 23 -6.22 67.88 55.40
N VAL A 24 -7.54 67.90 55.58
CA VAL A 24 -8.32 69.02 56.10
C VAL A 24 -8.54 68.95 57.62
N VAL A 25 -8.43 67.77 58.26
CA VAL A 25 -8.62 67.63 59.73
C VAL A 25 -7.39 68.11 60.52
N ALA A 26 -6.36 68.49 59.80
CA ALA A 26 -5.11 68.92 60.35
C ALA A 26 -5.13 70.46 60.53
N LYS A 27 -6.01 70.93 61.42
CA LYS A 27 -6.07 72.34 61.84
C LYS A 27 -6.35 72.45 63.34
N THR A 28 -5.34 72.21 64.19
CA THR A 28 -5.18 72.87 65.50
C THR A 28 -3.75 72.71 66.02
N GLY A 29 -2.98 73.81 66.07
CA GLY A 29 -1.97 74.05 67.11
C GLY A 29 -0.57 73.39 67.06
N LEU A 30 -0.20 72.58 66.07
CA LEU A 30 1.12 71.92 66.07
C LEU A 30 2.23 72.74 65.35
N PRO A 31 3.48 72.79 65.87
CA PRO A 31 4.62 73.50 65.26
C PRO A 31 4.96 72.96 63.86
N PRO A 32 5.37 73.81 62.88
CA PRO A 32 5.60 73.44 61.48
C PRO A 32 6.50 72.20 61.25
N GLY A 33 7.47 71.94 62.13
CA GLY A 33 8.38 70.79 62.00
C GLY A 33 7.78 69.43 62.38
N LEU A 34 6.70 69.38 63.16
CA LEU A 34 6.01 68.12 63.48
C LEU A 34 5.13 67.63 62.32
N TRP A 35 4.64 68.56 61.50
CA TRP A 35 3.87 68.25 60.28
C TRP A 35 4.69 67.46 59.27
N ILE A 36 5.92 67.92 59.02
CA ILE A 36 6.85 67.26 58.11
C ILE A 36 7.19 65.86 58.60
N LYS A 37 7.41 65.69 59.92
CA LYS A 37 7.66 64.38 60.52
C LYS A 37 6.49 63.42 60.37
N HIS A 38 5.26 63.89 60.58
CA HIS A 38 4.06 63.07 60.44
C HIS A 38 3.80 62.68 58.98
N LEU A 39 4.04 63.61 58.04
CA LEU A 39 3.94 63.35 56.60
C LEU A 39 4.98 62.33 56.13
N LEU A 40 6.23 62.45 56.62
CA LEU A 40 7.31 61.50 56.33
C LEU A 40 7.02 60.12 56.91
N LEU A 41 6.50 60.03 58.14
CA LEU A 41 6.09 58.76 58.75
C LEU A 41 4.95 58.09 57.97
N TRP A 42 3.96 58.87 57.53
CA TRP A 42 2.87 58.35 56.71
C TRP A 42 3.38 57.88 55.35
N TRP A 43 4.24 58.65 54.69
CA TRP A 43 4.82 58.25 53.40
C TRP A 43 5.71 57.01 53.53
N TRP A 44 6.47 56.90 54.61
CA TRP A 44 7.28 55.72 54.92
C TRP A 44 6.39 54.50 55.19
N ALA A 45 5.32 54.64 55.96
CA ALA A 45 4.35 53.58 56.22
C ALA A 45 3.59 53.14 54.95
N VAL A 46 3.26 54.07 54.05
CA VAL A 46 2.66 53.76 52.75
C VAL A 46 3.65 53.02 51.85
N LEU A 47 4.91 53.45 51.82
CA LEU A 47 5.96 52.78 51.04
C LEU A 47 6.22 51.35 51.56
N ASP A 48 6.41 51.21 52.87
CA ASP A 48 6.60 49.93 53.57
C ASP A 48 5.41 48.97 53.38
N SER A 49 4.18 49.51 53.35
CA SER A 49 2.97 48.71 53.06
C SER A 49 2.81 48.35 51.58
N SER A 50 3.43 49.08 50.65
CA SER A 50 3.29 48.87 49.20
C SER A 50 4.31 47.87 48.64
N GLU A 51 5.52 47.81 49.21
CA GLU A 51 6.57 46.87 48.80
C GLU A 51 6.16 45.38 48.79
N PRO A 52 5.53 44.82 49.86
CA PRO A 52 5.13 43.42 49.86
C PRO A 52 4.02 43.12 48.84
N GLU A 53 3.11 44.07 48.59
CA GLU A 53 2.06 43.90 47.58
C GLU A 53 2.65 43.82 46.18
N ILE A 54 3.63 44.68 45.86
CA ILE A 54 4.33 44.65 44.56
C ILE A 54 5.08 43.33 44.40
N HIS A 55 5.77 42.87 45.44
CA HIS A 55 6.52 41.62 45.42
C HIS A 55 5.59 40.40 45.25
N GLU A 56 4.43 40.38 45.92
CA GLU A 56 3.43 39.33 45.75
C GLU A 56 2.87 39.30 44.32
N LYS A 57 2.62 40.47 43.72
CA LYS A 57 2.19 40.56 42.32
C LYS A 57 3.27 40.08 41.35
N GLN A 58 4.53 40.46 41.58
CA GLN A 58 5.67 39.97 40.79
C GLN A 58 5.78 38.45 40.87
N HIS A 59 5.75 37.88 42.08
CA HIS A 59 5.79 36.43 42.27
C HIS A 59 4.60 35.71 41.62
N CYS A 60 3.39 36.30 41.67
CA CYS A 60 2.22 35.74 41.00
C CYS A 60 2.36 35.76 39.47
N LEU A 61 2.94 36.83 38.91
CA LEU A 61 3.18 36.94 37.47
C LEU A 61 4.23 35.93 37.01
N ASP A 62 5.34 35.78 37.73
CA ASP A 62 6.40 34.81 37.42
C ASP A 62 5.84 33.38 37.41
N ASN A 63 5.06 33.03 38.44
CA ASN A 63 4.44 31.71 38.52
C ASN A 63 3.41 31.47 37.39
N GLN A 64 2.73 32.53 36.94
CA GLN A 64 1.83 32.46 35.78
C GLN A 64 2.61 32.30 34.47
N GLU A 65 3.74 33.00 34.31
CA GLU A 65 4.62 32.87 33.16
C GLU A 65 5.19 31.45 33.07
N ASP A 66 5.70 30.90 34.17
CA ASP A 66 6.19 29.53 34.26
C ASP A 66 5.11 28.51 33.88
N GLN A 67 3.88 28.71 34.37
CA GLN A 67 2.75 27.86 34.02
C GLN A 67 2.40 27.95 32.51
N ALA A 68 2.43 29.15 31.94
CA ALA A 68 2.18 29.37 30.52
C ALA A 68 3.27 28.74 29.64
N GLN A 69 4.55 28.89 30.02
CA GLN A 69 5.68 28.27 29.34
C GLN A 69 5.58 26.75 29.37
N LYS A 70 5.24 26.17 30.53
CA LYS A 70 5.03 24.72 30.66
C LYS A 70 3.92 24.21 29.74
N MET A 71 2.78 24.90 29.70
CA MET A 71 1.66 24.54 28.81
C MET A 71 2.08 24.60 27.33
N MET A 72 2.89 25.59 26.95
CA MET A 72 3.39 25.71 25.59
C MET A 72 4.30 24.54 25.21
N LEU A 73 5.20 24.13 26.10
CA LEU A 73 6.09 22.98 25.87
C LEU A 73 5.30 21.67 25.75
N GLU A 74 4.31 21.45 26.62
CA GLU A 74 3.43 20.27 26.55
C GLU A 74 2.65 20.23 25.23
N TYR A 75 2.13 21.38 24.78
CA TYR A 75 1.47 21.49 23.49
C TYR A 75 2.42 21.20 22.32
N GLN A 76 3.64 21.71 22.36
CA GLN A 76 4.66 21.42 21.34
C GLN A 76 4.98 19.93 21.28
N ALA A 77 5.22 19.29 22.44
CA ALA A 77 5.49 17.86 22.51
C ALA A 77 4.33 17.02 21.96
N ARG A 78 3.09 17.39 22.27
CA ARG A 78 1.90 16.76 21.71
C ARG A 78 1.83 16.91 20.19
N LYS A 79 2.03 18.12 19.68
CA LYS A 79 2.02 18.42 18.24
C LYS A 79 3.10 17.64 17.50
N GLU A 80 4.30 17.53 18.06
CA GLU A 80 5.36 16.70 17.49
C GLU A 80 4.98 15.22 17.46
N GLY A 81 4.33 14.71 18.50
CA GLY A 81 3.80 13.34 18.53
C GLY A 81 2.77 13.09 17.42
N GLU A 82 1.84 14.03 17.22
CA GLU A 82 0.84 13.98 16.15
C GLU A 82 1.49 13.99 14.76
N GLU A 83 2.49 14.85 14.54
CA GLU A 83 3.22 14.94 13.28
C GLU A 83 4.04 13.68 12.98
N ARG A 84 4.65 13.06 13.99
CA ARG A 84 5.34 11.75 13.85
C ARG A 84 4.36 10.66 13.43
N LEU A 85 3.18 10.62 14.03
CA LEU A 85 2.14 9.65 13.67
C LEU A 85 1.64 9.87 12.25
N ARG A 86 1.46 11.13 11.83
CA ARG A 86 1.08 11.49 10.46
C ARG A 86 2.09 10.96 9.44
N ARG A 87 3.38 11.21 9.66
CA ARG A 87 4.47 10.72 8.78
C ARG A 87 4.48 9.19 8.69
N GLN A 88 4.34 8.49 9.82
CA GLN A 88 4.28 7.03 9.82
C GLN A 88 3.10 6.50 8.99
N LYS A 89 1.95 7.17 9.04
CA LYS A 89 0.79 6.80 8.23
C LYS A 89 1.05 7.03 6.74
N GLU A 90 1.69 8.13 6.38
CA GLU A 90 2.07 8.45 5.00
C GLU A 90 3.09 7.44 4.45
N ASP A 91 4.10 7.08 5.23
CA ASP A 91 5.09 6.07 4.84
C ASP A 91 4.42 4.70 4.59
N LYS A 92 3.49 4.30 5.48
CA LYS A 92 2.71 3.07 5.30
C LYS A 92 1.79 3.13 4.08
N ASP A 93 1.16 4.27 3.81
CA ASP A 93 0.31 4.47 2.63
C ASP A 93 1.13 4.36 1.34
N VAL A 94 2.33 4.97 1.31
CA VAL A 94 3.27 4.84 0.20
C VAL A 94 3.69 3.38 0.00
N GLN A 95 4.03 2.66 1.07
CA GLN A 95 4.35 1.24 1.00
C GLN A 95 3.18 0.42 0.45
N MET A 96 1.95 0.67 0.94
CA MET A 96 0.76 -0.04 0.50
C MET A 96 0.47 0.22 -0.98
N LYS A 97 0.58 1.47 -1.45
CA LYS A 97 0.49 1.82 -2.87
C LYS A 97 1.55 1.11 -3.71
N GLY A 98 2.78 1.02 -3.19
CA GLY A 98 3.86 0.27 -3.84
C GLY A 98 3.58 -1.22 -3.95
N ILE A 99 3.00 -1.85 -2.92
CA ILE A 99 2.58 -3.25 -2.94
C ILE A 99 1.48 -3.47 -3.99
N ILE A 100 0.44 -2.63 -3.99
CA ILE A 100 -0.67 -2.72 -4.95
C ILE A 100 -0.15 -2.60 -6.39
N SER A 101 0.75 -1.63 -6.65
CA SER A 101 1.32 -1.44 -7.98
C SER A 101 2.09 -2.66 -8.49
N ARG A 102 2.88 -3.31 -7.62
CA ARG A 102 3.58 -4.56 -7.98
C ARG A 102 2.61 -5.71 -8.21
N LEU A 103 1.55 -5.82 -7.42
CA LEU A 103 0.54 -6.87 -7.61
C LEU A 103 -0.21 -6.71 -8.94
N MET A 104 -0.60 -5.48 -9.29
CA MET A 104 -1.24 -5.22 -10.59
C MET A 104 -0.33 -5.61 -11.76
N ALA A 105 0.98 -5.26 -11.69
CA ALA A 105 1.93 -5.64 -12.73
C ALA A 105 2.04 -7.17 -12.90
N VAL A 106 2.12 -7.91 -11.78
CA VAL A 106 2.13 -9.38 -11.81
C VAL A 106 0.82 -9.96 -12.36
N GLU A 107 -0.32 -9.37 -12.00
CA GLU A 107 -1.62 -9.80 -12.52
C GLU A 107 -1.73 -9.59 -14.04
N ASP A 108 -1.25 -8.46 -14.54
CA ASP A 108 -1.25 -8.14 -15.97
C ASP A 108 -0.30 -9.06 -16.75
N GLU A 109 0.89 -9.35 -16.22
CA GLU A 109 1.81 -10.35 -16.78
C GLU A 109 1.16 -11.74 -16.82
N LEU A 110 0.51 -12.17 -15.74
CA LEU A 110 -0.14 -13.48 -15.69
C LEU A 110 -1.31 -13.58 -16.68
N LYS A 111 -2.09 -12.50 -16.87
CA LYS A 111 -3.14 -12.44 -17.89
C LYS A 111 -2.56 -12.56 -19.30
N LYS A 112 -1.44 -11.89 -19.56
CA LYS A 112 -0.73 -11.97 -20.83
C LYS A 112 -0.24 -13.39 -21.08
N ASP A 113 0.47 -13.98 -20.12
CA ASP A 113 0.99 -15.36 -20.22
C ASP A 113 -0.14 -16.37 -20.44
N HIS A 114 -1.27 -16.19 -19.75
CA HIS A 114 -2.45 -17.02 -19.96
C HIS A 114 -2.98 -16.91 -21.40
N SER A 115 -3.07 -15.70 -21.94
CA SER A 115 -3.51 -15.49 -23.32
C SER A 115 -2.56 -16.10 -24.35
N GLU A 116 -1.24 -15.99 -24.14
CA GLU A 116 -0.22 -16.57 -25.02
C GLU A 116 -0.26 -18.10 -24.95
N MET A 117 -0.37 -18.66 -23.75
CA MET A 117 -0.53 -20.09 -23.53
C MET A 117 -1.80 -20.61 -24.22
N GLN A 118 -2.92 -19.89 -24.11
CA GLN A 118 -4.17 -20.28 -24.77
C GLN A 118 -4.01 -20.29 -26.29
N ALA A 119 -3.37 -19.28 -26.88
CA ALA A 119 -3.10 -19.24 -28.32
C ALA A 119 -2.22 -20.42 -28.77
N ALA A 120 -1.24 -20.81 -27.96
CA ALA A 120 -0.40 -21.97 -28.23
C ALA A 120 -1.19 -23.28 -28.16
N VAL A 121 -2.09 -23.43 -27.19
CA VAL A 121 -3.00 -24.58 -27.08
C VAL A 121 -3.92 -24.67 -28.30
N ASP A 122 -4.54 -23.57 -28.69
CA ASP A 122 -5.43 -23.53 -29.87
C ASP A 122 -4.69 -23.87 -31.16
N SER A 123 -3.44 -23.40 -31.32
CA SER A 123 -2.60 -23.77 -32.46
C SER A 123 -2.26 -25.26 -32.46
N LYS A 124 -1.94 -25.85 -31.31
CA LYS A 124 -1.67 -27.28 -31.19
C LYS A 124 -2.92 -28.10 -31.52
N GLN A 125 -4.09 -27.67 -31.06
CA GLN A 125 -5.37 -28.33 -31.35
C GLN A 125 -5.65 -28.40 -32.86
N LYS A 126 -5.42 -27.30 -33.59
CA LYS A 126 -5.55 -27.28 -35.07
C LYS A 126 -4.63 -28.28 -35.76
N ILE A 127 -3.40 -28.44 -35.26
CA ILE A 127 -2.44 -29.41 -35.81
C ILE A 127 -2.93 -30.84 -35.55
N ILE A 128 -3.40 -31.11 -34.32
CA ILE A 128 -3.95 -32.43 -33.95
C ILE A 128 -5.12 -32.78 -34.87
N GLU A 129 -6.09 -31.90 -35.04
CA GLU A 129 -7.24 -32.14 -35.92
C GLU A 129 -6.83 -32.41 -37.38
N ALA A 130 -5.82 -31.71 -37.88
CA ALA A 130 -5.28 -31.94 -39.22
C ALA A 130 -4.58 -33.31 -39.33
N GLN A 131 -3.85 -33.72 -38.30
CA GLN A 131 -3.19 -35.02 -38.24
C GLN A 131 -4.20 -36.17 -38.11
N GLU A 132 -5.25 -36.01 -37.30
CA GLU A 132 -6.34 -36.99 -37.18
C GLU A 132 -7.03 -37.23 -38.52
N LYS A 133 -7.35 -36.17 -39.27
CA LYS A 133 -7.89 -36.29 -40.64
C LYS A 133 -6.95 -37.05 -41.57
N ARG A 134 -5.64 -36.82 -41.45
CA ARG A 134 -4.63 -37.52 -42.25
C ARG A 134 -4.55 -39.01 -41.90
N ILE A 135 -4.62 -39.36 -40.62
CA ILE A 135 -4.67 -40.76 -40.16
C ILE A 135 -5.87 -41.47 -40.77
N VAL A 136 -7.07 -40.89 -40.67
CA VAL A 136 -8.29 -41.48 -41.25
C VAL A 136 -8.15 -41.70 -42.76
N SER A 137 -7.57 -40.73 -43.48
CA SER A 137 -7.32 -40.88 -44.92
C SER A 137 -6.32 -41.99 -45.23
N LEU A 138 -5.26 -42.12 -44.44
CA LEU A 138 -4.26 -43.18 -44.58
C LEU A 138 -4.86 -44.55 -44.27
N ASP A 139 -5.68 -44.67 -43.23
CA ASP A 139 -6.37 -45.91 -42.88
C ASP A 139 -7.31 -46.36 -44.00
N ALA A 140 -8.02 -45.43 -44.63
CA ALA A 140 -8.85 -45.73 -45.79
C ALA A 140 -8.02 -46.22 -46.99
N ALA A 141 -6.85 -45.61 -47.25
CA ALA A 141 -5.94 -46.03 -48.31
C ALA A 141 -5.34 -47.42 -48.01
N ASN A 142 -4.89 -47.65 -46.77
CA ASN A 142 -4.37 -48.93 -46.30
C ASN A 142 -5.43 -50.03 -46.42
N ALA A 143 -6.68 -49.77 -46.02
CA ALA A 143 -7.76 -50.73 -46.18
C ALA A 143 -8.02 -51.08 -47.65
N ARG A 144 -7.94 -50.12 -48.57
CA ARG A 144 -8.06 -50.37 -50.02
C ARG A 144 -6.90 -51.23 -50.53
N LEU A 145 -5.66 -50.94 -50.14
CA LEU A 145 -4.49 -51.72 -50.52
C LEU A 145 -4.58 -53.17 -50.02
N MET A 146 -4.97 -53.36 -48.75
CA MET A 146 -5.14 -54.70 -48.17
C MET A 146 -6.23 -55.52 -48.88
N ARG A 147 -7.31 -54.88 -49.32
CA ARG A 147 -8.35 -55.52 -50.15
C ARG A 147 -7.80 -55.94 -51.51
N ALA A 148 -7.07 -55.05 -52.20
CA ALA A 148 -6.46 -55.37 -53.49
C ALA A 148 -5.43 -56.50 -53.39
N LEU A 149 -4.60 -56.50 -52.35
CA LEU A 149 -3.61 -57.56 -52.10
C LEU A 149 -4.30 -58.91 -51.84
N SER A 150 -5.35 -58.91 -51.01
CA SER A 150 -6.15 -60.12 -50.74
C SER A 150 -6.76 -60.70 -52.01
N GLN A 151 -7.35 -59.84 -52.86
CA GLN A 151 -7.90 -60.25 -54.16
C GLN A 151 -6.84 -60.84 -55.09
N LEU A 152 -5.65 -60.25 -55.15
CA LEU A 152 -4.55 -60.78 -55.96
C LEU A 152 -4.10 -62.15 -55.45
N LYS A 153 -3.94 -62.30 -54.13
CA LYS A 153 -3.57 -63.56 -53.50
C LYS A 153 -4.60 -64.67 -53.78
N GLU A 154 -5.89 -64.34 -53.74
CA GLU A 154 -6.96 -65.26 -54.08
C GLU A 154 -6.90 -65.70 -55.55
N ARG A 155 -6.66 -64.77 -56.49
CA ARG A 155 -6.49 -65.09 -57.91
C ARG A 155 -5.33 -66.05 -58.16
N TYR A 156 -4.18 -65.81 -57.54
CA TYR A 156 -3.02 -66.72 -57.63
C TYR A 156 -3.31 -68.10 -57.02
N SER A 157 -4.01 -68.15 -55.88
CA SER A 157 -4.40 -69.41 -55.23
C SER A 157 -5.37 -70.21 -56.11
N MET A 158 -6.34 -69.56 -56.78
CA MET A 158 -7.25 -70.22 -57.71
C MET A 158 -6.53 -70.69 -58.98
N LEU A 159 -5.58 -69.92 -59.50
CA LEU A 159 -4.77 -70.30 -60.65
C LEU A 159 -3.91 -71.54 -60.37
N SER A 160 -3.34 -71.63 -59.16
CA SER A 160 -2.61 -72.81 -58.67
C SER A 160 -3.51 -74.04 -58.48
N ARG A 161 -4.83 -73.87 -58.32
CA ARG A 161 -5.79 -74.98 -58.13
C ARG A 161 -6.38 -75.49 -59.45
N ASN A 162 -6.40 -74.66 -60.49
CA ASN A 162 -6.95 -74.99 -61.81
C ASN A 162 -5.91 -75.50 -62.83
N GLY A 163 -4.69 -75.85 -62.40
CA GLY A 163 -3.71 -76.59 -63.23
C GLY A 163 -3.10 -75.82 -64.40
N ILE A 164 -3.34 -74.50 -64.51
CA ILE A 164 -2.68 -73.64 -65.51
C ILE A 164 -1.56 -72.90 -64.78
N SER A 165 -0.35 -73.43 -64.89
CA SER A 165 0.84 -72.85 -64.26
C SER A 165 1.07 -71.43 -64.80
N PRO A 166 1.00 -70.35 -63.99
CA PRO A 166 1.43 -69.03 -64.44
C PRO A 166 2.94 -69.09 -64.66
N THR A 167 3.35 -68.92 -65.91
CA THR A 167 4.76 -68.81 -66.26
C THR A 167 5.41 -67.70 -65.44
N ASN A 168 6.29 -68.14 -64.53
CA ASN A 168 7.35 -67.44 -63.80
C ASN A 168 7.40 -65.90 -63.96
N PRO A 169 7.03 -65.10 -62.94
CA PRO A 169 7.38 -63.69 -62.95
C PRO A 169 8.88 -63.55 -62.68
N THR A 170 9.60 -62.91 -63.60
CA THR A 170 11.03 -62.62 -63.50
C THR A 170 11.36 -62.06 -62.13
N LYS A 171 12.25 -62.76 -61.41
CA LYS A 171 12.70 -62.42 -60.05
C LYS A 171 13.43 -61.08 -60.09
N LEU A 172 12.73 -59.99 -59.76
CA LEU A 172 13.34 -58.70 -59.50
C LEU A 172 13.88 -58.70 -58.07
N GLN A 173 15.20 -58.63 -57.92
CA GLN A 173 15.83 -58.38 -56.63
C GLN A 173 15.88 -56.87 -56.40
N ILE A 174 15.43 -56.46 -55.21
CA ILE A 174 15.57 -55.11 -54.67
C ILE A 174 16.82 -55.12 -53.81
N THR A 175 17.83 -54.34 -54.17
CA THR A 175 19.00 -54.08 -53.33
C THR A 175 18.64 -53.13 -52.19
N GLU A 176 19.39 -53.13 -51.09
CA GLU A 176 19.11 -52.33 -49.88
C GLU A 176 18.93 -50.82 -50.14
N ASP A 177 19.41 -50.31 -51.27
CA ASP A 177 19.27 -48.91 -51.71
C ASP A 177 17.97 -48.63 -52.50
N GLY A 178 17.08 -49.61 -52.66
CA GLY A 178 15.75 -49.43 -53.27
C GLY A 178 15.70 -49.51 -54.81
N GLU A 179 16.80 -49.82 -55.50
CA GLU A 179 16.79 -50.04 -56.96
C GLU A 179 16.40 -51.46 -57.35
N PHE A 180 15.61 -51.59 -58.42
CA PHE A 180 15.18 -52.88 -59.00
C PHE A 180 16.11 -53.29 -60.15
N ARG A 181 16.76 -54.45 -60.03
CA ARG A 181 17.55 -55.03 -61.14
C ARG A 181 16.88 -56.31 -61.69
N ASN A 182 16.68 -56.33 -63.01
CA ASN A 182 16.13 -57.46 -63.74
C ASN A 182 17.25 -58.41 -64.17
N ASN A 183 17.29 -59.60 -63.58
CA ASN A 183 18.27 -60.62 -63.95
C ASN A 183 17.72 -61.46 -65.11
N SER A 184 17.66 -60.84 -66.30
CA SER A 184 17.41 -61.54 -67.56
C SER A 184 18.72 -61.52 -68.37
N ASN A 185 19.58 -62.51 -68.13
CA ASN A 185 20.65 -62.88 -69.06
C ASN A 185 20.85 -64.39 -69.01
N CYS A 186 20.51 -65.02 -70.14
CA CYS A 186 20.73 -66.41 -70.58
C CYS A 186 19.97 -67.54 -69.87
#